data_AF-A0A7J4J1C1-F1
#
_entry.id   AF-A0A7J4J1C1-F1
#
_cell.length_a   1.000
_cell.length_b   1.000
_cell.length_c   1.000
_cell.angle_alpha   90.00
_cell.angle_beta   90.00
_cell.angle_gamma   90.00
#
_symmetry.space_group_name_H-M   'P 1'
#
loop_
_entity.id
_entity.type
_entity.pdbx_description
1 polymer ?
#
loop_
_entity_poly.entity_id
_entity_poly.type
_entity_poly.pdbx_seq_one_letter_code
_entity_poly.pdbx_strand_id
1 'polypeptide(L)'
;LRNVETRSRLTRFFISGGTPQQNAILTKRVTDIEGGSLQKYSSSQAPAEFVRLNFGLGNTVGNPIVDVNVPIYVGLSFENIGKGKIERILSYQLLPESGFNAPCLTSNGEIAVPQGRVAQKTFGVPGCRIENLPVQLQGIKSYEPLVLQASVVYDYVVSGRQQVTIHKSPSVEAPVSS
;
A
#
# COMPACT_ATOMS: atom_id res chain seq x y z
N LEU A 1 4.28 5.09 18.83
CA LEU A 1 3.29 5.87 18.05
C LEU A 1 2.00 5.05 18.01
N ARG A 2 0.87 5.67 18.31
CA ARG A 2 -0.43 5.00 18.39
C ARG A 2 -1.39 5.62 17.37
N ASN A 3 -2.26 4.82 16.77
CA ASN A 3 -3.28 5.25 15.81
C ASN A 3 -2.72 6.12 14.67
N VAL A 4 -1.60 5.70 14.08
CA VAL A 4 -1.01 6.40 12.93
C VAL A 4 -1.74 6.00 11.67
N GLU A 5 -2.13 6.97 10.85
CA GLU A 5 -2.73 6.74 9.53
C GLU A 5 -1.70 6.99 8.43
N THR A 6 -1.57 6.08 7.47
CA THR A 6 -0.87 6.34 6.21
C THR A 6 -1.79 6.09 5.01
N ARG A 7 -1.56 6.86 3.94
CA ARG A 7 -2.36 6.79 2.71
C ARG A 7 -1.52 6.38 1.52
N SER A 8 -2.10 5.52 0.69
CA SER A 8 -1.52 5.07 -0.56
C SER A 8 -2.45 5.43 -1.72
N ARG A 9 -1.88 5.61 -2.91
CA ARG A 9 -2.60 5.86 -4.16
C ARG A 9 -2.16 4.89 -5.26
N LEU A 10 -3.06 4.56 -6.18
CA LEU A 10 -2.81 3.66 -7.31
C LEU A 10 -3.53 4.19 -8.54
N THR A 11 -2.81 4.39 -9.64
CA THR A 11 -3.42 4.78 -10.91
C THR A 11 -3.71 3.53 -11.76
N ARG A 12 -4.92 3.44 -12.30
CA ARG A 12 -5.33 2.38 -13.22
C ARG A 12 -6.03 2.96 -14.44
N PHE A 13 -5.83 2.33 -15.59
CA PHE A 13 -6.42 2.72 -16.86
C PHE A 13 -7.44 1.65 -17.26
N PHE A 14 -8.71 1.99 -17.12
CA PHE A 14 -9.80 1.08 -17.42
C PHE A 14 -10.13 1.13 -18.90
N ILE A 15 -10.29 -0.03 -19.53
CA ILE A 15 -10.63 -0.17 -20.95
C ILE A 15 -11.83 -1.09 -21.11
N SER A 16 -12.56 -0.90 -22.21
CA SER A 16 -13.57 -1.84 -22.67
C SER A 16 -13.49 -1.95 -24.19
N GLY A 17 -12.55 -2.76 -24.67
CA GLY A 17 -12.37 -2.95 -26.10
C GLY A 17 -13.37 -3.94 -26.70
N GLY A 18 -14.05 -4.77 -25.92
CA GLY A 18 -14.99 -5.78 -26.42
C GLY A 18 -14.34 -6.97 -27.15
N THR A 19 -13.22 -6.76 -27.86
CA THR A 19 -12.39 -7.82 -28.47
C THR A 19 -10.92 -7.72 -28.04
N PRO A 20 -10.15 -8.83 -28.08
CA PRO A 20 -8.72 -8.82 -27.78
C PRO A 20 -7.92 -7.83 -28.64
N GLN A 21 -8.25 -7.71 -29.94
CA GLN A 21 -7.58 -6.79 -30.86
C GLN A 21 -7.84 -5.33 -30.48
N GLN A 22 -9.07 -4.97 -30.15
CA GLN A 22 -9.42 -3.63 -29.68
C GLN A 22 -8.73 -3.31 -28.34
N ASN A 23 -8.68 -4.27 -27.42
CA ASN A 23 -7.94 -4.12 -26.16
C ASN A 23 -6.44 -3.91 -26.38
N ALA A 24 -5.83 -4.60 -27.35
CA ALA A 24 -4.42 -4.40 -27.70
C ALA A 24 -4.17 -2.99 -28.26
N ILE A 25 -5.07 -2.48 -29.11
CA ILE A 25 -5.01 -1.10 -29.63
C ILE A 25 -5.14 -0.09 -28.50
N LEU A 26 -6.12 -0.25 -27.60
CA LEU A 26 -6.31 0.63 -26.45
C LEU A 26 -5.11 0.59 -25.49
N THR A 27 -4.56 -0.59 -25.26
CA THR A 27 -3.35 -0.79 -24.44
C THR A 27 -2.15 -0.03 -25.01
N LYS A 28 -1.93 -0.15 -26.32
CA LYS A 28 -0.88 0.60 -27.01
C LYS A 28 -1.11 2.10 -26.90
N ARG A 29 -2.34 2.55 -27.13
CA ARG A 29 -2.72 3.97 -27.03
C ARG A 29 -2.46 4.55 -25.64
N VAL A 30 -2.86 3.85 -24.58
CA VAL A 30 -2.57 4.25 -23.19
C VAL A 30 -1.06 4.33 -22.96
N THR A 31 -0.31 3.34 -23.43
CA THR A 31 1.16 3.30 -23.29
C THR A 31 1.83 4.49 -24.00
N ASP A 32 1.40 4.79 -25.23
CA ASP A 32 1.94 5.90 -26.02
C ASP A 32 1.65 7.26 -25.36
N ILE A 33 0.42 7.47 -24.88
CA ILE A 33 0.01 8.71 -24.18
C ILE A 33 0.79 8.91 -22.87
N GLU A 34 1.05 7.83 -22.14
CA GLU A 34 1.73 7.88 -20.83
C GLU A 34 3.26 7.95 -20.91
N GLY A 35 3.82 8.07 -22.12
CA GLY A 35 5.25 8.25 -22.36
C GLY A 35 6.03 6.94 -22.54
N GLY A 36 5.38 5.87 -23.03
CA GLY A 36 6.02 4.64 -23.49
C GLY A 36 6.31 3.59 -22.41
N SER A 37 6.15 3.90 -21.12
CA SER A 37 6.29 2.93 -20.03
C SER A 37 5.26 3.13 -18.93
N LEU A 38 4.51 2.07 -18.62
CA LEU A 38 3.52 2.05 -17.54
C LEU A 38 4.08 1.49 -16.23
N GLN A 39 5.39 1.20 -16.15
CA GLN A 39 6.01 0.65 -14.93
C GLN A 39 5.83 1.56 -13.72
N LYS A 40 5.80 2.89 -13.90
CA LYS A 40 5.53 3.87 -12.83
C LYS A 40 4.16 3.68 -12.14
N TYR A 41 3.25 2.96 -12.78
CA TYR A 41 1.90 2.68 -12.29
C TYR A 41 1.72 1.25 -11.79
N SER A 42 2.73 0.35 -11.87
CA SER A 42 2.52 -1.07 -11.53
C SER A 42 2.16 -1.28 -10.05
N SER A 43 2.69 -0.43 -9.17
CA SER A 43 2.50 -0.50 -7.72
C SER A 43 1.83 0.76 -7.16
N SER A 44 1.23 0.61 -5.97
CA SER A 44 0.72 1.74 -5.20
C SER A 44 1.86 2.62 -4.68
N GLN A 45 1.61 3.92 -4.62
CA GLN A 45 2.54 4.93 -4.12
C GLN A 45 2.04 5.46 -2.77
N ALA A 46 2.93 5.59 -1.79
CA ALA A 46 2.63 6.22 -0.50
C ALA A 46 3.85 6.99 -0.01
N PRO A 47 3.68 8.02 0.84
CA PRO A 47 4.78 8.60 1.58
C PRO A 47 5.63 7.52 2.25
N ALA A 48 6.94 7.75 2.34
CA ALA A 48 7.87 6.82 2.99
C ALA A 48 7.80 6.98 4.53
N GLU A 49 6.64 6.69 5.11
CA GLU A 49 6.39 6.87 6.54
C GLU A 49 6.04 5.51 7.16
N PHE A 50 6.96 4.99 7.98
CA PHE A 50 6.90 3.77 8.81
C PHE A 50 6.24 2.51 8.21
N VAL A 51 4.94 2.51 7.93
CA VAL A 51 4.18 1.39 7.37
C VAL A 51 3.42 1.83 6.12
N ARG A 52 3.52 1.04 5.06
CA ARG A 52 2.81 1.23 3.80
C ARG A 52 1.84 0.08 3.55
N LEU A 53 0.60 0.42 3.21
CA LEU A 53 -0.32 -0.51 2.57
C LEU A 53 -0.05 -0.50 1.08
N ASN A 54 0.51 -1.61 0.58
CA ASN A 54 0.66 -1.85 -0.83
C ASN A 54 -0.61 -2.53 -1.35
N PHE A 55 -1.21 -1.98 -2.40
CA PHE A 55 -2.38 -2.58 -3.02
C PHE A 55 -2.29 -2.51 -4.54
N GLY A 56 -2.91 -3.49 -5.20
CA GLY A 56 -3.08 -3.50 -6.64
C GLY A 56 -4.50 -3.92 -6.99
N LEU A 57 -5.00 -3.41 -8.11
CA LEU A 57 -6.31 -3.72 -8.66
C LEU A 57 -6.15 -3.96 -10.17
N GLY A 58 -6.63 -5.08 -10.67
CA GLY A 58 -6.62 -5.35 -12.12
C GLY A 58 -6.93 -6.80 -12.46
N ASN A 59 -7.00 -7.13 -13.76
CA ASN A 59 -7.12 -8.53 -14.20
C ASN A 59 -5.89 -9.35 -13.79
N THR A 60 -4.74 -8.67 -13.70
CA THR A 60 -3.56 -9.11 -12.95
C THR A 60 -3.16 -7.93 -12.06
N VAL A 61 -2.96 -8.16 -10.77
CA VAL A 61 -2.83 -7.11 -9.73
C VAL A 61 -1.79 -6.03 -10.06
N GLY A 62 -0.68 -6.41 -10.71
CA GLY A 62 0.39 -5.48 -11.11
C GLY A 62 0.23 -4.82 -12.47
N ASN A 63 -0.77 -5.20 -13.27
CA ASN A 63 -1.02 -4.59 -14.57
C ASN A 63 -1.78 -3.27 -14.38
N PRO A 64 -1.25 -2.13 -14.86
CA PRO A 64 -1.91 -0.85 -14.73
C PRO A 64 -3.13 -0.68 -15.65
N ILE A 65 -3.25 -1.50 -16.71
CA ILE A 65 -4.41 -1.51 -17.60
C ILE A 65 -5.40 -2.59 -17.13
N VAL A 66 -6.67 -2.21 -17.05
CA VAL A 66 -7.74 -3.05 -16.51
C VAL A 66 -8.86 -3.16 -17.54
N ASP A 67 -9.09 -4.35 -18.06
CA ASP A 67 -10.27 -4.66 -18.87
C ASP A 67 -11.45 -4.94 -17.95
N VAL A 68 -12.51 -4.12 -18.08
CA VAL A 68 -13.73 -4.25 -17.27
C VAL A 68 -14.58 -5.47 -17.61
N ASN A 69 -14.32 -6.12 -18.76
CA ASN A 69 -15.08 -7.29 -19.22
C ASN A 69 -14.51 -8.62 -18.69
N VAL A 70 -13.39 -8.59 -17.99
CA VAL A 70 -12.67 -9.76 -17.44
C VAL A 70 -12.65 -9.62 -15.92
N PRO A 71 -12.63 -10.72 -15.13
CA PRO A 71 -12.52 -10.64 -13.68
C PRO A 71 -11.37 -9.73 -13.22
N ILE A 72 -11.67 -8.89 -12.23
CA ILE A 72 -10.73 -7.95 -11.62
C ILE A 72 -10.45 -8.41 -10.19
N TYR A 73 -9.18 -8.45 -9.83
CA TYR A 73 -8.70 -8.90 -8.53
C TYR A 73 -8.01 -7.76 -7.79
N VAL A 74 -8.13 -7.82 -6.47
CA VAL A 74 -7.45 -6.94 -5.52
C VAL A 74 -6.39 -7.77 -4.80
N GLY A 75 -5.16 -7.27 -4.79
CA GLY A 75 -4.06 -7.82 -3.98
C GLY A 75 -3.58 -6.79 -2.98
N LEU A 76 -3.18 -7.24 -1.79
CA LEU A 76 -2.85 -6.37 -0.67
C LEU A 76 -1.72 -6.95 0.18
N SER A 77 -0.82 -6.06 0.61
CA SER A 77 0.25 -6.38 1.54
C SER A 77 0.62 -5.17 2.38
N PHE A 78 1.16 -5.42 3.57
CA PHE A 78 1.72 -4.39 4.42
C PHE A 78 3.24 -4.45 4.36
N GLU A 79 3.87 -3.28 4.30
CA GLU A 79 5.32 -3.13 4.29
C GLU A 79 5.79 -2.21 5.41
N ASN A 80 6.71 -2.69 6.25
CA ASN A 80 7.44 -1.90 7.23
C ASN A 80 8.64 -1.22 6.55
N ILE A 81 8.44 0.04 6.17
CA ILE A 81 9.45 0.90 5.54
C ILE A 81 10.35 1.53 6.61
N GLY A 82 9.84 1.72 7.82
CA GLY A 82 10.58 2.30 8.93
C GLY A 82 11.60 1.35 9.55
N LYS A 83 12.43 1.89 10.45
CA LYS A 83 13.45 1.14 11.21
C LYS A 83 12.92 0.53 12.53
N GLY A 84 11.67 0.78 12.86
CA GLY A 84 11.00 0.27 14.05
C GLY A 84 10.22 -1.02 13.79
N LYS A 85 9.27 -1.31 14.67
CA LYS A 85 8.41 -2.51 14.62
C LYS A 85 6.94 -2.08 14.49
N ILE A 86 6.23 -2.72 13.57
CA ILE A 86 4.76 -2.69 13.53
C ILE A 86 4.25 -3.48 14.74
N GLU A 87 3.56 -2.80 15.64
CA GLU A 87 2.99 -3.45 16.82
C GLU A 87 1.70 -4.15 16.44
N ARG A 88 0.79 -3.42 15.78
CA ARG A 88 -0.54 -3.89 15.34
C ARG A 88 -1.01 -3.11 14.12
N ILE A 89 -1.77 -3.75 13.25
CA ILE A 89 -2.58 -3.07 12.23
C ILE A 89 -4.02 -3.07 12.73
N LEU A 90 -4.62 -1.89 12.89
CA LEU A 90 -5.94 -1.71 13.49
C LEU A 90 -7.04 -1.81 12.45
N SER A 91 -6.84 -1.16 11.30
CA SER A 91 -7.80 -1.16 10.20
C SER A 91 -7.15 -0.78 8.87
N TYR A 92 -7.84 -1.08 7.78
CA TYR A 92 -7.56 -0.48 6.48
C TYR A 92 -8.85 -0.25 5.69
N GLN A 93 -8.77 0.68 4.74
CA GLN A 93 -9.82 0.95 3.80
C GLN A 93 -9.21 1.16 2.41
N LEU A 94 -9.75 0.47 1.42
CA LEU A 94 -9.41 0.59 0.01
C LEU A 94 -10.59 1.19 -0.73
N LEU A 95 -10.28 2.09 -1.66
CA LEU A 95 -11.20 2.63 -2.63
C LEU A 95 -12.47 3.30 -2.01
N PRO A 96 -12.36 4.10 -0.92
CA PRO A 96 -13.51 4.58 -0.14
C PRO A 96 -14.57 5.36 -0.92
N GLU A 97 -14.16 6.01 -2.02
CA GLU A 97 -15.01 6.91 -2.83
C GLU A 97 -15.18 6.43 -4.27
N SER A 98 -14.78 5.19 -4.53
CA SER A 98 -14.62 4.69 -5.89
C SER A 98 -15.86 3.99 -6.44
N GLY A 99 -16.81 3.60 -5.58
CA GLY A 99 -17.97 2.79 -5.92
C GLY A 99 -17.68 1.31 -6.23
N PHE A 100 -16.46 0.82 -5.98
CA PHE A 100 -16.13 -0.60 -6.06
C PHE A 100 -16.67 -1.36 -4.84
N ASN A 101 -17.05 -2.62 -5.03
CA ASN A 101 -17.48 -3.49 -3.95
C ASN A 101 -16.75 -4.84 -4.00
N ALA A 102 -16.14 -5.23 -2.87
CA ALA A 102 -15.59 -6.55 -2.61
C ALA A 102 -15.31 -6.75 -1.11
N PRO A 103 -15.27 -7.98 -0.59
CA PRO A 103 -15.13 -8.26 0.84
C PRO A 103 -13.78 -7.85 1.44
N CYS A 104 -12.72 -7.75 0.64
CA CYS A 104 -11.37 -7.37 1.11
C CYS A 104 -11.05 -5.87 0.96
N LEU A 105 -12.05 -5.02 0.64
CA LEU A 105 -11.79 -3.58 0.52
C LEU A 105 -11.67 -2.89 1.87
N THR A 106 -12.21 -3.48 2.93
CA THR A 106 -12.19 -2.88 4.26
C THR A 106 -11.91 -3.93 5.33
N SER A 107 -11.10 -3.58 6.32
CA SER A 107 -11.02 -4.31 7.58
C SER A 107 -11.16 -3.34 8.73
N ASN A 108 -12.14 -3.58 9.60
CA ASN A 108 -12.33 -2.86 10.86
C ASN A 108 -11.82 -3.65 12.08
N GLY A 109 -11.19 -4.80 11.86
CA GLY A 109 -10.64 -5.67 12.89
C GLY A 109 -9.12 -5.68 12.89
N GLU A 110 -8.54 -6.00 14.05
CA GLU A 110 -7.09 -6.15 14.21
C GLU A 110 -6.55 -7.24 13.29
N ILE A 111 -5.54 -6.89 12.49
CA ILE A 111 -4.90 -7.83 11.55
C ILE A 111 -3.63 -8.35 12.19
N ALA A 112 -3.53 -9.68 12.26
CA ALA A 112 -2.38 -10.35 12.84
C ALA A 112 -1.10 -9.98 12.08
N VAL A 113 -0.16 -9.36 12.79
CA VAL A 113 1.20 -9.10 12.28
C VAL A 113 2.05 -10.34 12.55
N PRO A 114 2.62 -10.99 11.52
CA PRO A 114 3.46 -12.17 11.70
C PRO A 114 4.61 -11.89 12.68
N GLN A 115 4.71 -12.67 13.75
CA GLN A 115 5.81 -12.58 14.72
C GLN A 115 6.91 -13.56 14.31
N GLY A 116 8.13 -13.08 14.02
CA GLY A 116 9.26 -13.91 13.62
C GLY A 116 10.63 -13.24 13.88
N ARG A 117 11.70 -14.04 14.00
CA ARG A 117 13.08 -13.59 14.33
C ARG A 117 13.67 -12.61 13.31
N VAL A 118 13.23 -12.69 12.07
CA VAL A 118 13.49 -11.68 11.05
C VAL A 118 12.16 -10.95 10.89
N ALA A 119 12.06 -9.72 11.37
CA ALA A 119 10.90 -8.87 11.12
C ALA A 119 10.66 -8.86 9.61
N GLN A 120 9.65 -9.58 9.13
CA GLN A 120 9.32 -9.59 7.71
C GLN A 120 8.99 -8.14 7.35
N LYS A 121 9.79 -7.58 6.45
CA LYS A 121 9.56 -6.22 5.97
C LYS A 121 8.24 -6.12 5.24
N THR A 122 7.75 -7.22 4.67
CA THR A 122 6.47 -7.25 3.96
C THR A 122 5.72 -8.52 4.31
N PHE A 123 4.40 -8.41 4.53
CA PHE A 123 3.52 -9.57 4.67
C PHE A 123 2.21 -9.35 3.90
N GLY A 124 1.73 -10.41 3.27
CA GLY A 124 0.51 -10.39 2.46
C GLY A 124 -0.75 -10.58 3.30
N VAL A 125 -1.87 -10.07 2.79
CA VAL A 125 -3.22 -10.32 3.31
C VAL A 125 -4.05 -10.94 2.18
N PRO A 126 -5.05 -11.80 2.47
CA PRO A 126 -5.88 -12.39 1.42
C PRO A 126 -6.54 -11.33 0.54
N GLY A 127 -6.25 -11.39 -0.76
CA GLY A 127 -6.93 -10.59 -1.77
C GLY A 127 -8.35 -11.09 -2.05
N CYS A 128 -9.07 -10.37 -2.91
CA CYS A 128 -10.43 -10.74 -3.31
C CYS A 128 -10.70 -10.36 -4.77
N ARG A 129 -11.82 -10.88 -5.30
CA ARG A 129 -12.35 -10.50 -6.60
C ARG A 129 -13.32 -9.34 -6.42
N ILE A 130 -13.28 -8.36 -7.32
CA ILE A 130 -14.29 -7.30 -7.40
C ILE A 130 -15.63 -7.91 -7.82
N GLU A 131 -16.67 -7.61 -7.04
CA GLU A 131 -18.03 -8.09 -7.29
C GLU A 131 -18.80 -7.12 -8.17
N ASN A 132 -18.66 -5.81 -7.91
CA ASN A 132 -19.36 -4.76 -8.65
C ASN A 132 -18.43 -3.63 -9.03
N LEU A 133 -18.56 -3.17 -10.28
CA LEU A 133 -17.88 -1.99 -10.81
C LEU A 133 -18.73 -0.74 -10.61
N PRO A 134 -18.10 0.42 -10.35
CA PRO A 134 -18.81 1.70 -10.30
C PRO A 134 -19.43 2.05 -11.66
N VAL A 135 -20.55 2.76 -11.62
CA VAL A 135 -21.36 3.12 -12.80
C VAL A 135 -20.53 3.82 -13.88
N GLN A 136 -19.57 4.67 -13.50
CA GLN A 136 -18.68 5.37 -14.43
C GLN A 136 -17.81 4.43 -15.29
N LEU A 137 -17.56 3.21 -14.83
CA LEU A 137 -16.80 2.20 -15.57
C LEU A 137 -17.71 1.26 -16.38
N GLN A 138 -19.03 1.42 -16.28
CA GLN A 138 -19.99 0.69 -17.11
C GLN A 138 -20.12 1.43 -18.45
N GLY A 139 -19.74 0.78 -19.54
CA GLY A 139 -19.90 1.34 -20.90
C GLY A 139 -18.79 2.30 -21.36
N ILE A 140 -17.57 2.15 -20.84
CA ILE A 140 -16.38 2.89 -21.32
C ILE A 140 -16.24 2.71 -22.84
N LYS A 141 -16.15 3.82 -23.59
CA LYS A 141 -16.01 3.77 -25.06
C LYS A 141 -14.55 3.75 -25.54
N SER A 142 -13.60 4.16 -24.70
CA SER A 142 -12.18 4.14 -25.03
C SER A 142 -11.34 3.70 -23.83
N TYR A 143 -10.86 4.63 -23.02
CA TYR A 143 -10.18 4.33 -21.76
C TYR A 143 -10.49 5.41 -20.73
N GLU A 144 -10.48 5.03 -19.46
CA GLU A 144 -10.76 5.93 -18.32
C GLU A 144 -9.65 5.78 -17.26
N PRO A 145 -8.83 6.81 -17.00
CA PRO A 145 -7.86 6.78 -15.92
C PRO A 145 -8.54 7.04 -14.57
N LEU A 146 -8.30 6.20 -13.57
CA LEU A 146 -8.74 6.45 -12.20
C LEU A 146 -7.57 6.41 -11.22
N VAL A 147 -7.57 7.36 -10.29
CA VAL A 147 -6.69 7.38 -9.12
C VAL A 147 -7.44 6.77 -7.94
N LEU A 148 -7.03 5.58 -7.57
CA LEU A 148 -7.57 4.82 -6.46
C LEU A 148 -6.79 5.17 -5.18
N GLN A 149 -7.48 5.20 -4.05
CA GLN A 149 -6.87 5.53 -2.76
C GLN A 149 -7.04 4.40 -1.76
N ALA A 150 -6.15 4.37 -0.77
CA ALA A 150 -6.15 3.43 0.33
C ALA A 150 -5.64 4.12 1.59
N SER A 151 -6.14 3.71 2.75
CA SER A 151 -5.61 4.10 4.05
C SER A 151 -5.41 2.88 4.95
N VAL A 152 -4.44 2.99 5.86
CA VAL A 152 -4.21 2.01 6.94
C VAL A 152 -3.99 2.75 8.24
N VAL A 153 -4.56 2.22 9.32
CA VAL A 153 -4.36 2.71 10.69
C VAL A 153 -3.60 1.66 11.50
N TYR A 154 -2.54 2.06 12.19
CA TYR A 154 -1.64 1.12 12.88
C TYR A 154 -0.94 1.72 14.11
N ASP A 155 -0.40 0.82 14.93
CA ASP A 155 0.49 1.14 16.05
C ASP A 155 1.93 0.78 15.70
N TYR A 156 2.88 1.65 16.05
CA TYR A 156 4.29 1.51 15.66
C TYR A 156 5.25 1.87 16.79
N VAL A 157 6.27 1.05 16.99
CA VAL A 157 7.32 1.26 17.99
C VAL A 157 8.61 1.67 17.28
N VAL A 158 9.14 2.84 17.63
CA VAL A 158 10.45 3.30 17.15
C VAL A 158 11.49 2.96 18.22
N SER A 159 12.47 2.13 17.86
CA SER A 159 13.57 1.78 18.76
C SER A 159 14.70 2.80 18.62
N GLY A 160 14.82 3.73 19.58
CA GLY A 160 15.98 4.62 19.68
C GLY A 160 17.09 3.99 20.52
N ARG A 161 18.32 3.93 20.02
CA ARG A 161 19.50 3.79 20.90
C ARG A 161 19.78 5.16 21.50
N GLN A 162 19.41 5.39 22.75
CA GLN A 162 19.97 6.53 23.49
C GLN A 162 21.42 6.17 23.84
N GLN A 163 22.39 6.91 23.29
CA GLN A 163 23.73 6.90 23.85
C GLN A 163 23.69 7.72 25.14
N VAL A 164 23.81 7.05 26.28
CA VAL A 164 24.03 7.70 27.57
C VAL A 164 25.53 7.80 27.78
N THR A 165 26.09 8.99 27.59
CA THR A 165 27.49 9.26 27.95
C THR A 165 27.55 9.56 29.44
N ILE A 166 28.07 8.61 30.23
CA ILE A 166 28.32 8.82 31.66
C ILE A 166 29.66 9.54 31.80
N HIS A 167 29.63 10.82 32.18
CA HIS A 167 30.83 11.51 32.64
C HIS A 167 31.10 11.11 34.09
N LYS A 168 32.19 10.38 34.34
CA LYS A 168 32.69 10.17 35.70
C LYS A 168 33.13 11.52 36.26
N SER A 169 32.49 11.97 37.33
CA SER A 169 33.01 13.08 38.14
C SER A 169 34.37 12.67 38.73
N PRO A 170 35.39 13.54 38.72
CA PRO A 170 36.67 13.25 39.31
C PRO A 170 36.51 13.01 40.82
N SER A 171 37.00 11.87 41.27
CA SER A 171 37.11 11.52 42.69
C SER A 171 38.06 12.50 43.38
N VAL A 172 37.54 13.23 44.36
CA VAL A 172 38.34 14.11 45.23
C VAL A 172 39.16 13.20 46.16
N GLU A 173 40.48 13.16 45.95
CA GLU A 173 41.41 12.58 46.93
C GLU A 173 41.41 13.46 48.19
N ALA A 174 41.03 12.87 49.32
CA ALA A 174 41.15 13.52 50.61
C ALA A 174 42.63 13.53 51.04
N PRO A 175 43.16 14.66 51.54
CA PRO A 175 44.54 14.72 52.03
C PRO A 175 44.68 13.93 53.33
N VAL A 176 45.67 13.03 53.35
CA VAL A 176 46.11 12.32 54.56
C VAL A 176 46.95 13.28 55.40
N SER A 177 46.41 13.74 56.53
CA SER A 177 47.16 14.49 57.54
C SER A 177 47.97 13.53 58.41
N SER A 178 49.30 13.77 58.46
CA SER A 178 50.28 13.09 59.32
C SER A 178 50.29 13.67 60.73
#